data_AF-A0A535MPX5-F1
#
_entry.id   AF-A0A535MPX5-F1
#
_cell.length_a   1.000
_cell.length_b   1.000
_cell.length_c   1.000
_cell.angle_alpha   90.00
_cell.angle_beta   90.00
_cell.angle_gamma   90.00
#
_symmetry.space_group_name_H-M   'P 1'
#
loop_
_entity.id
_entity.type
_entity.pdbx_description
1 polymer ?
#
loop_
_entity_poly.entity_id
_entity_poly.type
_entity_poly.pdbx_seq_one_letter_code
_entity_poly.pdbx_strand_id
1 'polypeptide(L)'
;MESHDWDQRYRGTTLLWTERPNQFLVEEVSGLPPGRALDLGAGEGRNAVWLAEHGWQVTAVDFSQVALERAAAVAKRAGVQVDWVAADLTDYTPAAAAFDLVVILYLHLPPDARQRVLDQAGLALRPGGRLVIVGHDLQNLAAGHGGPQDPSVLYTPGGIAAELSGLTIVRSQTVKRQAHSVAGTATAFDALVVAVKPGTQPANLGVTARWSGTPFQFDITGPRGQMVVVDEPPPRGLDRGMKPSEMLLGAVATCSAISAVSLLQKMRQPVRSLFIRAEGTQQPDWPRAFTDIHLQFVIGGDGPFDQTLVKKAIDLATTRYCPVSATIELGQGGCRIDAGFTIVQDMPTGPE
;
A
#
# COMPACT_ATOMS: atom_id res chain seq x y z
N MET A 1 -17.39 -19.68 5.29
CA MET A 1 -17.96 -20.13 6.58
C MET A 1 -18.44 -18.89 7.30
N GLU A 2 -19.63 -18.94 7.88
CA GLU A 2 -20.21 -17.77 8.55
C GLU A 2 -19.81 -17.70 10.03
N SER A 3 -19.96 -16.53 10.66
CA SER A 3 -19.61 -16.25 12.06
C SER A 3 -20.21 -17.28 13.04
N HIS A 4 -21.43 -17.73 12.78
CA HIS A 4 -22.14 -18.71 13.63
C HIS A 4 -21.44 -20.08 13.72
N ASP A 5 -20.80 -20.55 12.64
CA ASP A 5 -20.12 -21.86 12.61
C ASP A 5 -18.88 -21.88 13.50
N TRP A 6 -18.19 -20.74 13.62
CA TRP A 6 -17.02 -20.60 14.48
C TRP A 6 -17.38 -20.39 15.93
N ASP A 7 -18.39 -19.56 16.21
CA ASP A 7 -18.91 -19.38 17.56
C ASP A 7 -19.36 -20.72 18.17
N GLN A 8 -19.96 -21.60 17.35
CA GLN A 8 -20.33 -22.95 17.78
C GLN A 8 -19.11 -23.83 18.07
N ARG A 9 -18.05 -23.75 17.26
CA ARG A 9 -16.77 -24.44 17.54
C ARG A 9 -16.16 -23.96 18.85
N TYR A 10 -16.07 -22.65 19.07
CA TYR A 10 -15.53 -22.11 20.31
C TYR A 10 -16.36 -22.51 21.53
N ARG A 11 -17.69 -22.46 21.46
CA ARG A 11 -18.58 -22.84 22.59
C ARG A 11 -18.46 -24.31 23.03
N GLY A 12 -18.02 -25.22 22.15
CA GLY A 12 -18.10 -26.66 22.38
C GLY A 12 -16.93 -27.34 23.10
N THR A 13 -15.80 -26.67 23.39
CA THR A 13 -14.61 -27.38 23.94
C THR A 13 -13.72 -26.50 24.81
N THR A 14 -13.11 -27.10 25.84
CA THR A 14 -12.05 -26.51 26.66
C THR A 14 -10.81 -26.28 25.79
N LEU A 15 -10.54 -25.02 25.42
CA LEU A 15 -9.39 -24.54 24.60
C LEU A 15 -9.11 -25.41 23.35
N LEU A 16 -9.66 -24.99 22.20
CA LEU A 16 -9.46 -25.70 20.93
C LEU A 16 -8.00 -25.70 20.46
N TRP A 17 -7.16 -24.80 20.98
CA TRP A 17 -5.77 -24.62 20.56
C TRP A 17 -4.82 -24.54 21.76
N THR A 18 -3.59 -25.05 21.57
CA THR A 18 -2.54 -25.01 22.60
C THR A 18 -2.27 -23.59 23.07
N GLU A 19 -2.16 -23.39 24.38
CA GLU A 19 -1.86 -22.10 25.05
C GLU A 19 -0.56 -21.45 24.57
N ARG A 20 0.37 -22.24 23.99
CA ARG A 20 1.67 -21.73 23.52
C ARG A 20 1.55 -20.96 22.21
N PRO A 21 2.28 -19.85 22.04
CA PRO A 21 2.34 -19.10 20.79
C PRO A 21 2.87 -19.98 19.65
N ASN A 22 2.62 -19.57 18.42
CA ASN A 22 3.22 -20.24 17.27
C ASN A 22 4.76 -20.13 17.32
N GLN A 23 5.45 -21.27 17.22
CA GLN A 23 6.92 -21.33 17.33
C GLN A 23 7.63 -20.47 16.27
N PHE A 24 7.11 -20.39 15.05
CA PHE A 24 7.72 -19.61 13.96
C PHE A 24 7.50 -18.11 14.15
N LEU A 25 6.38 -17.70 14.76
CA LEU A 25 6.21 -16.32 15.21
C LEU A 25 7.29 -15.95 16.22
N VAL A 26 7.50 -16.82 17.22
CA VAL A 26 8.53 -16.60 18.25
C VAL A 26 9.92 -16.49 17.61
N GLU A 27 10.27 -17.42 16.72
CA GLU A 27 11.55 -17.41 16.00
C GLU A 27 11.78 -16.10 15.22
N GLU A 28 10.77 -15.62 14.49
CA GLU A 28 10.89 -14.45 13.62
C GLU A 28 10.83 -13.11 14.35
N VAL A 29 10.30 -13.09 15.58
CA VAL A 29 10.02 -11.85 16.32
C VAL A 29 10.90 -11.64 17.55
N SER A 30 11.44 -12.70 18.17
CA SER A 30 12.19 -12.59 19.45
C SER A 30 13.41 -11.66 19.42
N GLY A 31 14.00 -11.42 18.25
CA GLY A 31 15.15 -10.51 18.08
C GLY A 31 14.78 -9.08 17.69
N LEU A 32 13.50 -8.74 17.57
CA LEU A 32 13.05 -7.44 17.10
C LEU A 32 12.75 -6.48 18.26
N PRO A 33 13.05 -5.18 18.11
CA PRO A 33 12.62 -4.18 19.08
C PRO A 33 11.09 -4.09 19.07
N PRO A 34 10.42 -4.17 20.23
CA PRO A 34 8.98 -4.10 20.29
C PRO A 34 8.46 -2.73 19.88
N GLY A 35 7.31 -2.74 19.22
CA GLY A 35 6.61 -1.56 18.74
C GLY A 35 5.12 -1.83 18.63
N ARG A 36 4.47 -1.35 17.57
CA ARG A 36 3.05 -1.62 17.32
C ARG A 36 2.87 -2.90 16.51
N ALA A 37 2.10 -3.85 17.01
CA ALA A 37 1.77 -5.10 16.34
C ALA A 37 0.28 -5.20 15.98
N LEU A 38 -0.02 -5.81 14.84
CA LEU A 38 -1.36 -6.15 14.40
C LEU A 38 -1.47 -7.67 14.19
N ASP A 39 -2.34 -8.33 14.93
CA ASP A 39 -2.65 -9.76 14.80
C ASP A 39 -3.98 -9.93 14.06
N LEU A 40 -3.94 -10.36 12.79
CA LEU A 40 -5.10 -10.53 11.93
C LEU A 40 -5.54 -11.98 11.94
N GLY A 41 -6.73 -12.25 12.48
CA GLY A 41 -7.26 -13.60 12.71
C GLY A 41 -6.76 -14.17 14.02
N ALA A 42 -6.87 -13.37 15.09
CA ALA A 42 -6.23 -13.65 16.37
C ALA A 42 -6.80 -14.87 17.11
N GLY A 43 -8.04 -15.28 16.82
CA GLY A 43 -8.76 -16.35 17.50
C GLY A 43 -8.79 -16.15 19.02
N GLU A 44 -8.38 -17.16 19.79
CA GLU A 44 -8.28 -17.09 21.26
C GLU A 44 -7.01 -16.36 21.76
N GLY A 45 -6.28 -15.68 20.87
CA GLY A 45 -5.30 -14.66 21.22
C GLY A 45 -3.93 -15.14 21.71
N ARG A 46 -3.57 -16.42 21.56
CA ARG A 46 -2.28 -16.97 22.05
C ARG A 46 -1.05 -16.19 21.54
N ASN A 47 -1.11 -15.69 20.30
CA ASN A 47 -0.02 -14.94 19.68
C ASN A 47 -0.02 -13.49 20.18
N ALA A 48 -1.19 -12.83 20.14
CA ALA A 48 -1.38 -11.48 20.66
C ALA A 48 -0.95 -11.32 22.13
N VAL A 49 -1.33 -12.27 22.99
CA VAL A 49 -0.93 -12.26 24.41
C VAL A 49 0.58 -12.41 24.55
N TRP A 50 1.20 -13.36 23.86
CA TRP A 50 2.66 -13.53 23.90
C TRP A 50 3.40 -12.28 23.41
N LEU A 51 2.94 -11.66 22.32
CA LEU A 51 3.51 -10.40 21.82
C LEU A 51 3.42 -9.30 22.89
N ALA A 52 2.27 -9.17 23.56
CA ALA A 52 2.08 -8.18 24.61
C ALA A 52 2.97 -8.44 25.84
N GLU A 53 3.16 -9.72 26.22
CA GLU A 53 4.11 -10.11 27.28
C GLU A 53 5.56 -9.72 26.93
N HIS A 54 5.88 -9.60 25.64
CA HIS A 54 7.20 -9.20 25.14
C HIS A 54 7.26 -7.70 24.76
N GLY A 55 6.36 -6.89 25.31
CA GLY A 55 6.40 -5.43 25.24
C GLY A 55 5.81 -4.82 23.97
N TRP A 56 5.21 -5.62 23.08
CA TRP A 56 4.50 -5.08 21.91
C TRP A 56 3.19 -4.41 22.31
N GLN A 57 2.84 -3.31 21.64
CA GLN A 57 1.52 -2.71 21.69
C GLN A 57 0.64 -3.39 20.63
N VAL A 58 -0.22 -4.31 21.07
CA VAL A 58 -0.93 -5.21 20.16
C VAL A 58 -2.37 -4.76 19.94
N THR A 59 -2.75 -4.66 18.67
CA THR A 59 -4.14 -4.70 18.21
C THR A 59 -4.41 -6.08 17.61
N ALA A 60 -5.44 -6.77 18.07
CA ALA A 60 -5.79 -8.12 17.65
C ALA A 60 -7.23 -8.15 17.11
N VAL A 61 -7.38 -8.67 15.90
CA VAL A 61 -8.63 -8.62 15.14
C VAL A 61 -9.13 -10.03 14.86
N ASP A 62 -10.38 -10.30 15.18
CA ASP A 62 -11.06 -11.55 14.82
C ASP A 62 -12.56 -11.28 14.65
N PHE A 63 -13.26 -12.07 13.84
CA PHE A 63 -14.70 -11.89 13.65
C PHE A 63 -15.52 -12.55 14.77
N SER A 64 -14.93 -13.47 15.55
CA SER A 64 -15.62 -14.12 16.68
C SER A 64 -15.46 -13.34 17.98
N GLN A 65 -16.53 -12.64 18.38
CA GLN A 65 -16.61 -11.97 19.67
C GLN A 65 -16.33 -12.93 20.85
N VAL A 66 -16.80 -14.18 20.76
CA VAL A 66 -16.59 -15.21 21.80
C VAL A 66 -15.10 -15.56 21.94
N ALA A 67 -14.38 -15.68 20.82
CA ALA A 67 -12.94 -15.96 20.84
C ALA A 67 -12.16 -14.78 21.48
N LEU A 68 -12.53 -13.55 21.13
CA LEU A 68 -11.93 -12.34 21.69
C LEU A 68 -12.19 -12.19 23.19
N GLU A 69 -13.39 -12.53 23.67
CA GLU A 69 -13.69 -12.51 25.12
C GLU A 69 -12.84 -13.50 25.91
N ARG A 70 -12.61 -14.70 25.35
CA ARG A 70 -11.70 -15.69 25.94
C ARG A 70 -10.26 -15.19 25.92
N ALA A 71 -9.83 -14.63 24.80
CA ALA A 71 -8.50 -14.06 24.64
C ALA A 71 -8.24 -12.92 25.64
N ALA A 72 -9.22 -12.03 25.85
CA ALA A 72 -9.17 -10.97 26.83
C ALA A 72 -9.06 -11.51 28.28
N ALA A 73 -9.75 -12.62 28.59
CA ALA A 73 -9.62 -13.27 29.89
C ALA A 73 -8.20 -13.86 30.10
N VAL A 74 -7.58 -14.41 29.05
CA VAL A 74 -6.19 -14.89 29.08
C VAL A 74 -5.22 -13.72 29.28
N ALA A 75 -5.35 -12.65 28.50
CA ALA A 75 -4.54 -11.43 28.64
C ALA A 75 -4.62 -10.84 30.05
N LYS A 76 -5.83 -10.79 30.63
CA LYS A 76 -6.05 -10.32 32.00
C LYS A 76 -5.32 -11.17 33.04
N ARG A 77 -5.29 -12.49 32.88
CA ARG A 77 -4.54 -13.39 33.79
C ARG A 77 -3.04 -13.23 33.64
N ALA A 78 -2.55 -12.97 32.42
CA ALA A 78 -1.16 -12.70 32.12
C ALA A 78 -0.71 -11.28 32.53
N GLY A 79 -1.65 -10.39 32.89
CA GLY A 79 -1.35 -9.02 33.31
C GLY A 79 -0.97 -8.08 32.16
N VAL A 80 -1.36 -8.41 30.93
CA VAL A 80 -1.05 -7.64 29.72
C VAL A 80 -2.29 -7.00 29.12
N GLN A 81 -2.10 -5.93 28.36
CA GLN A 81 -3.16 -5.24 27.62
C GLN A 81 -3.04 -5.51 26.12
N VAL A 82 -4.17 -5.80 25.49
CA VAL A 82 -4.32 -5.98 24.05
C VAL A 82 -5.59 -5.23 23.64
N ASP A 83 -5.52 -4.51 22.52
CA ASP A 83 -6.67 -3.87 21.90
C ASP A 83 -7.40 -4.89 21.02
N TRP A 84 -8.60 -5.30 21.43
CA TRP A 84 -9.37 -6.37 20.77
C TRP A 84 -10.44 -5.77 19.85
N VAL A 85 -10.42 -6.15 18.58
CA VAL A 85 -11.34 -5.63 17.55
C VAL A 85 -12.15 -6.77 16.96
N ALA A 86 -13.47 -6.74 17.17
CA ALA A 86 -14.41 -7.66 16.53
C ALA A 86 -14.75 -7.18 15.11
N ALA A 87 -14.16 -7.80 14.09
CA ALA A 87 -14.39 -7.42 12.68
C ALA A 87 -14.14 -8.58 11.70
N ASP A 88 -14.88 -8.58 10.59
CA ASP A 88 -14.55 -9.41 9.44
C ASP A 88 -13.33 -8.81 8.72
N LEU A 89 -12.26 -9.60 8.60
CA LEU A 89 -11.03 -9.17 7.95
C LEU A 89 -11.21 -8.79 6.47
N THR A 90 -12.23 -9.32 5.81
CA THR A 90 -12.51 -9.04 4.39
C THR A 90 -13.05 -7.62 4.16
N ASP A 91 -13.59 -6.99 5.20
CA ASP A 91 -14.10 -5.61 5.20
C ASP A 91 -13.31 -4.67 6.15
N TYR A 92 -12.39 -5.22 6.95
CA TYR A 92 -11.59 -4.46 7.90
C TYR A 92 -10.45 -3.69 7.21
N THR A 93 -10.36 -2.38 7.48
CA THR A 93 -9.28 -1.51 7.00
C THR A 93 -8.44 -1.02 8.18
N PRO A 94 -7.23 -1.56 8.39
CA PRO A 94 -6.33 -1.09 9.45
C PRO A 94 -5.78 0.31 9.16
N ALA A 95 -5.32 1.00 10.21
CA ALA A 95 -4.62 2.28 10.06
C ALA A 95 -3.37 2.11 9.18
N ALA A 96 -3.28 2.92 8.12
CA ALA A 96 -2.18 2.86 7.16
C ALA A 96 -0.86 3.33 7.79
N ALA A 97 0.24 2.64 7.47
CA ALA A 97 1.59 2.95 7.93
C ALA A 97 1.75 3.11 9.45
N ALA A 98 0.95 2.36 10.23
CA ALA A 98 0.89 2.49 11.69
C ALA A 98 1.58 1.35 12.45
N PHE A 99 1.90 0.24 11.79
CA PHE A 99 2.36 -0.99 12.46
C PHE A 99 3.78 -1.36 12.08
N ASP A 100 4.52 -1.82 13.09
CA ASP A 100 5.91 -2.26 12.99
C ASP A 100 5.98 -3.77 12.70
N LEU A 101 4.94 -4.48 13.13
CA LEU A 101 4.72 -5.90 12.90
C LEU A 101 3.25 -6.14 12.52
N VAL A 102 3.01 -6.91 11.46
CA VAL A 102 1.70 -7.48 11.15
C VAL A 102 1.87 -9.00 11.09
N VAL A 103 0.95 -9.73 11.70
CA VAL A 103 0.99 -11.20 11.72
C VAL A 103 -0.34 -11.78 11.24
N ILE A 104 -0.25 -12.84 10.43
CA ILE A 104 -1.40 -13.60 9.92
C ILE A 104 -1.09 -15.08 10.13
N LEU A 105 -1.79 -15.75 11.04
CA LEU A 105 -1.50 -17.15 11.38
C LEU A 105 -2.75 -18.03 11.24
N TYR A 106 -2.68 -19.01 10.34
CA TYR A 106 -3.73 -20.01 10.06
C TYR A 106 -5.08 -19.40 9.66
N LEU A 107 -5.04 -18.31 8.89
CA LEU A 107 -6.21 -17.67 8.30
C LEU A 107 -6.66 -18.44 7.05
N HIS A 108 -7.88 -18.98 7.07
CA HIS A 108 -8.42 -19.77 5.97
C HIS A 108 -9.46 -18.97 5.17
N LEU A 109 -8.99 -18.31 4.11
CA LEU A 109 -9.83 -17.53 3.20
C LEU A 109 -9.67 -18.01 1.75
N PRO A 110 -10.73 -17.93 0.93
CA PRO A 110 -10.62 -18.07 -0.52
C PRO A 110 -9.62 -17.06 -1.10
N PRO A 111 -8.99 -17.35 -2.25
CA PRO A 111 -7.91 -16.51 -2.81
C PRO A 111 -8.24 -15.01 -2.93
N ASP A 112 -9.41 -14.66 -3.46
CA ASP A 112 -9.80 -13.25 -3.65
C ASP A 112 -9.95 -12.49 -2.32
N ALA A 113 -10.48 -13.15 -1.30
CA ALA A 113 -10.62 -12.59 0.04
C ALA A 113 -9.26 -12.49 0.74
N ARG A 114 -8.42 -13.52 0.61
CA ARG A 114 -7.05 -13.53 1.13
C ARG A 114 -6.22 -12.39 0.54
N GLN A 115 -6.25 -12.20 -0.78
CA GLN A 115 -5.50 -11.13 -1.45
C GLN A 115 -5.84 -9.76 -0.87
N ARG A 116 -7.14 -9.47 -0.63
CA ARG A 116 -7.55 -8.19 -0.02
C ARG A 116 -6.95 -8.01 1.38
N VAL A 117 -6.97 -9.06 2.22
CA VAL A 117 -6.38 -9.01 3.56
C VAL A 117 -4.87 -8.78 3.49
N LEU A 118 -4.17 -9.44 2.56
CA LEU A 118 -2.73 -9.26 2.35
C LEU A 118 -2.38 -7.84 1.87
N ASP A 119 -3.17 -7.27 0.96
CA ASP A 119 -3.00 -5.89 0.52
C ASP A 119 -3.16 -4.91 1.69
N GLN A 120 -4.20 -5.09 2.52
CA GLN A 120 -4.41 -4.28 3.72
C GLN A 120 -3.27 -4.43 4.74
N ALA A 121 -2.78 -5.65 4.95
CA ALA A 121 -1.62 -5.91 5.81
C ALA A 121 -0.36 -5.15 5.32
N GLY A 122 -0.09 -5.17 4.01
CA GLY A 122 1.02 -4.41 3.42
C GLY A 122 0.87 -2.89 3.57
N LEU A 123 -0.36 -2.37 3.46
CA LEU A 123 -0.67 -0.95 3.67
C LEU A 123 -0.52 -0.53 5.13
N ALA A 124 -0.91 -1.39 6.08
CA ALA A 124 -0.84 -1.15 7.51
C ALA A 124 0.60 -0.97 8.03
N LEU A 125 1.57 -1.65 7.41
CA LEU A 125 2.98 -1.57 7.81
C LEU A 125 3.56 -0.18 7.60
N ARG A 126 4.32 0.31 8.57
CA ARG A 126 5.25 1.44 8.36
C ARG A 126 6.41 1.02 7.45
N PRO A 127 7.13 1.96 6.81
CA PRO A 127 8.41 1.65 6.17
C PRO A 127 9.36 0.93 7.15
N GLY A 128 9.96 -0.17 6.72
CA GLY A 128 10.78 -1.05 7.56
C GLY A 128 9.99 -2.02 8.46
N GLY A 129 8.65 -1.96 8.48
CA GLY A 129 7.81 -2.89 9.22
C GLY A 129 7.82 -4.30 8.62
N ARG A 130 7.59 -5.32 9.46
CA ARG A 130 7.63 -6.74 9.09
C ARG A 130 6.24 -7.38 9.04
N LEU A 131 6.01 -8.20 8.02
CA LEU A 131 4.86 -9.09 7.89
C LEU A 131 5.31 -10.54 8.13
N VAL A 132 4.63 -11.26 9.02
CA VAL A 132 4.85 -12.70 9.25
C VAL A 132 3.55 -13.46 8.95
N ILE A 133 3.62 -14.39 8.00
CA ILE A 133 2.48 -15.21 7.59
C ILE A 133 2.84 -16.68 7.83
N VAL A 134 1.96 -17.38 8.54
CA VAL A 134 2.01 -18.84 8.70
C VAL A 134 0.66 -19.41 8.30
N GLY A 135 0.63 -20.40 7.43
CA GLY A 135 -0.59 -21.13 7.08
C GLY A 135 -0.32 -22.60 6.84
N HIS A 136 -1.39 -23.42 6.80
CA HIS A 136 -1.24 -24.84 6.49
C HIS A 136 -0.75 -25.01 5.05
N ASP A 137 0.35 -25.74 4.87
CA ASP A 137 0.92 -25.99 3.55
C ASP A 137 0.07 -27.01 2.78
N LEU A 138 -0.08 -26.80 1.46
CA LEU A 138 -0.74 -27.72 0.53
C LEU A 138 -0.15 -29.14 0.61
N GLN A 139 1.14 -29.26 0.98
CA GLN A 139 1.83 -30.53 1.19
C GLN A 139 1.17 -31.41 2.26
N ASN A 140 0.38 -30.84 3.19
CA ASN A 140 -0.35 -31.64 4.18
C ASN A 140 -1.33 -32.62 3.55
N LEU A 141 -1.89 -32.33 2.38
CA LEU A 141 -2.83 -33.23 1.70
C LEU A 141 -2.18 -34.55 1.27
N ALA A 142 -0.87 -34.53 0.98
CA ALA A 142 -0.15 -35.68 0.46
C ALA A 142 0.72 -36.38 1.52
N ALA A 143 1.34 -35.62 2.42
CA ALA A 143 2.42 -36.13 3.26
C ALA A 143 2.38 -35.64 4.71
N GLY A 144 1.41 -34.79 5.09
CA GLY A 144 1.36 -34.17 6.41
C GLY A 144 0.15 -34.59 7.24
N HIS A 145 -0.11 -33.82 8.29
CA HIS A 145 -1.17 -34.08 9.24
C HIS A 145 -1.84 -32.78 9.71
N GLY A 146 -3.17 -32.80 9.83
CA GLY A 146 -3.96 -31.66 10.28
C GLY A 146 -4.17 -30.58 9.21
N GLY A 147 -4.96 -29.56 9.58
CA GLY A 147 -5.36 -28.48 8.68
C GLY A 147 -6.61 -28.79 7.82
N PRO A 148 -7.13 -27.79 7.10
CA PRO A 148 -8.23 -27.97 6.16
C PRO A 148 -7.91 -29.00 5.08
N GLN A 149 -8.94 -29.71 4.59
CA GLN A 149 -8.81 -30.64 3.46
C GLN A 149 -9.13 -29.99 2.11
N ASP A 150 -9.62 -28.75 2.13
CA ASP A 150 -9.89 -27.96 0.93
C ASP A 150 -8.59 -27.29 0.44
N PRO A 151 -8.07 -27.64 -0.76
CA PRO A 151 -6.83 -27.07 -1.29
C PRO A 151 -6.92 -25.57 -1.56
N SER A 152 -8.11 -24.99 -1.73
CA SER A 152 -8.27 -23.57 -2.08
C SER A 152 -7.88 -22.60 -0.96
N VAL A 153 -7.91 -23.08 0.29
CA VAL A 153 -7.55 -22.30 1.50
C VAL A 153 -6.16 -22.68 2.04
N LEU A 154 -5.48 -23.65 1.42
CA LEU A 154 -4.12 -24.05 1.77
C LEU A 154 -3.09 -23.18 1.07
N TYR A 155 -1.92 -23.06 1.69
CA TYR A 155 -0.87 -22.15 1.26
C TYR A 155 0.24 -22.91 0.54
N THR A 156 0.95 -22.21 -0.34
CA THR A 156 2.32 -22.57 -0.71
C THR A 156 3.20 -21.35 -0.44
N PRO A 157 4.48 -21.52 -0.05
CA PRO A 157 5.34 -20.38 0.22
C PRO A 157 5.50 -19.45 -0.99
N GLY A 158 5.66 -20.03 -2.18
CA GLY A 158 5.76 -19.28 -3.44
C GLY A 158 4.47 -18.57 -3.82
N GLY A 159 3.30 -19.21 -3.60
CA GLY A 159 2.00 -18.61 -3.88
C GLY A 159 1.73 -17.38 -3.01
N ILE A 160 1.91 -17.52 -1.69
CA ILE A 160 1.74 -16.39 -0.77
C ILE A 160 2.76 -15.28 -1.05
N ALA A 161 4.03 -15.62 -1.31
CA ALA A 161 5.04 -14.61 -1.63
C ALA A 161 4.71 -13.81 -2.90
N ALA A 162 4.09 -14.43 -3.91
CA ALA A 162 3.66 -13.75 -5.14
C ALA A 162 2.48 -12.78 -4.92
N GLU A 163 1.64 -13.03 -3.91
CA GLU A 163 0.51 -12.16 -3.53
C GLU A 163 0.96 -10.86 -2.81
N LEU A 164 2.19 -10.84 -2.24
CA LEU A 164 2.72 -9.73 -1.45
C LEU A 164 3.37 -8.61 -2.28
N SER A 165 2.58 -7.95 -3.13
CA SER A 165 3.07 -6.86 -3.97
C SER A 165 3.59 -5.66 -3.15
N GLY A 166 4.74 -5.11 -3.54
CA GLY A 166 5.34 -3.94 -2.87
C GLY A 166 6.06 -4.23 -1.54
N LEU A 167 6.16 -5.49 -1.11
CA LEU A 167 6.99 -5.91 0.01
C LEU A 167 8.24 -6.64 -0.48
N THR A 168 9.32 -6.58 0.30
CA THR A 168 10.53 -7.38 0.07
C THR A 168 10.42 -8.68 0.84
N ILE A 169 10.42 -9.81 0.13
CA ILE A 169 10.40 -11.14 0.75
C ILE A 169 11.76 -11.41 1.40
N VAL A 170 11.75 -11.70 2.70
CA VAL A 170 12.94 -12.05 3.50
C VAL A 170 13.07 -13.57 3.60
N ARG A 171 11.94 -14.27 3.80
CA ARG A 171 11.90 -15.73 3.94
C ARG A 171 10.62 -16.26 3.29
N SER A 172 10.72 -17.34 2.54
CA SER A 172 9.57 -18.06 1.97
C SER A 172 9.94 -19.54 1.85
N GLN A 173 9.39 -20.37 2.73
CA GLN A 173 9.71 -21.80 2.77
C GLN A 173 8.62 -22.61 3.47
N THR A 174 8.57 -23.91 3.15
CA THR A 174 7.79 -24.88 3.92
C THR A 174 8.59 -25.25 5.18
N VAL A 175 7.94 -25.21 6.32
CA VAL A 175 8.50 -25.56 7.63
C VAL A 175 7.73 -26.72 8.25
N LYS A 176 8.38 -27.48 9.11
CA LYS A 176 7.79 -28.65 9.77
C LYS A 176 7.45 -28.32 11.21
N ARG A 177 6.26 -28.73 11.66
CA ARG A 177 5.82 -28.62 13.05
C ARG A 177 5.36 -29.98 13.54
N GLN A 178 5.70 -30.29 14.79
CA GLN A 178 5.14 -31.48 15.45
C GLN A 178 3.71 -31.16 15.88
N ALA A 179 2.74 -31.87 15.31
CA ALA A 179 1.35 -31.83 15.73
C ALA A 179 1.11 -32.96 16.74
N HIS A 180 0.68 -32.60 17.93
CA HIS A 180 0.26 -33.57 18.94
C HIS A 180 -1.23 -33.88 18.74
N SER A 181 -1.54 -35.15 18.53
CA SER A 181 -2.91 -35.66 18.48
C SER A 181 -3.12 -36.72 19.57
N VAL A 182 -4.37 -37.08 19.83
CA VAL A 182 -4.73 -38.18 20.75
C VAL A 182 -4.10 -39.51 20.31
N ALA A 183 -3.78 -39.66 19.02
CA ALA A 183 -3.16 -40.85 18.42
C ALA A 183 -1.62 -40.82 18.40
N GLY A 184 -0.97 -39.76 18.92
CA GLY A 184 0.48 -39.59 18.94
C GLY A 184 0.97 -38.33 18.22
N THR A 185 2.30 -38.21 18.08
CA THR A 185 2.98 -37.12 17.36
C THR A 185 3.03 -37.39 15.85
N ALA A 186 2.54 -36.44 15.06
CA ALA A 186 2.61 -36.46 13.61
C ALA A 186 3.26 -35.16 13.08
N THR A 187 3.88 -35.24 11.90
CA THR A 187 4.48 -34.05 11.27
C THR A 187 3.44 -33.30 10.45
N ALA A 188 3.26 -32.02 10.73
CA ALA A 188 2.49 -31.07 9.93
C ALA A 188 3.45 -30.14 9.16
N PHE A 189 3.04 -29.73 7.97
CA PHE A 189 3.78 -28.78 7.13
C PHE A 189 3.07 -27.42 7.17
N ASP A 190 3.81 -26.35 7.42
CA ASP A 190 3.28 -24.99 7.37
C ASP A 190 4.06 -24.20 6.32
N ALA A 191 3.37 -23.32 5.57
CA ALA A 191 4.01 -22.34 4.71
C ALA A 191 4.35 -21.11 5.56
N LEU A 192 5.65 -20.79 5.68
CA LEU A 192 6.14 -19.60 6.36
C LEU A 192 6.61 -18.57 5.32
N VAL A 193 6.00 -17.39 5.34
CA VAL A 193 6.43 -16.25 4.54
C VAL A 193 6.66 -15.04 5.44
N VAL A 194 7.85 -14.45 5.34
CA VAL A 194 8.25 -13.24 6.05
C VAL A 194 8.63 -12.20 5.02
N ALA A 195 8.05 -11.02 5.14
CA ALA A 195 8.31 -9.90 4.25
C ALA A 195 8.54 -8.61 5.05
N VAL A 196 9.23 -7.64 4.44
CA VAL A 196 9.48 -6.32 5.04
C VAL A 196 9.01 -5.25 4.07
N LYS A 197 8.36 -4.21 4.59
CA LYS A 197 8.03 -3.03 3.80
C LYS A 197 9.30 -2.24 3.49
N PRO A 198 9.66 -2.02 2.22
CA PRO A 198 10.85 -1.26 1.88
C PRO A 198 10.89 0.08 2.60
N GLY A 199 12.06 0.46 3.12
CA GLY A 199 12.26 1.80 3.66
C GLY A 199 12.06 2.85 2.56
N THR A 200 11.42 3.96 2.87
CA THR A 200 11.43 5.15 2.01
C THR A 200 12.81 5.80 2.10
N GLN A 201 13.74 5.42 1.21
CA GLN A 201 14.86 6.31 0.93
C GLN A 201 14.36 7.47 0.06
N PRO A 202 14.79 8.72 0.33
CA PRO A 202 14.52 9.81 -0.59
C PRO A 202 15.13 9.48 -1.95
N ALA A 203 14.33 9.61 -3.01
CA ALA A 203 14.84 9.47 -4.36
C ALA A 203 15.73 10.68 -4.67
N ASN A 204 17.05 10.48 -4.71
CA ASN A 204 17.96 11.49 -5.25
C ASN A 204 17.78 11.53 -6.77
N LEU A 205 16.99 12.49 -7.25
CA LEU A 205 16.80 12.76 -8.67
C LEU A 205 17.86 13.76 -9.14
N GLY A 206 18.47 13.48 -10.29
CA GLY A 206 19.47 14.35 -10.91
C GLY A 206 19.27 14.46 -12.42
N VAL A 207 19.42 15.67 -12.95
CA VAL A 207 19.49 15.96 -14.39
C VAL A 207 20.72 16.81 -14.64
N THR A 208 21.30 16.72 -15.84
CA THR A 208 22.38 17.61 -16.28
C THR A 208 21.84 18.55 -17.34
N ALA A 209 22.24 19.82 -17.30
CA ALA A 209 21.92 20.81 -18.33
C ALA A 209 23.22 21.30 -18.97
N ARG A 210 23.30 21.24 -20.31
CA ARG A 210 24.47 21.65 -21.07
C ARG A 210 24.08 22.73 -22.07
N TRP A 211 24.82 23.85 -22.06
CA TRP A 211 24.66 24.87 -23.10
C TRP A 211 25.02 24.28 -24.47
N SER A 212 24.15 24.47 -25.46
CA SER A 212 24.30 23.83 -26.77
C SER A 212 25.28 24.54 -27.71
N GLY A 213 25.80 25.71 -27.31
CA GLY A 213 26.59 26.61 -28.16
C GLY A 213 25.76 27.65 -28.92
N THR A 214 24.42 27.61 -28.79
CA THR A 214 23.48 28.59 -29.34
C THR A 214 22.98 29.52 -28.23
N PRO A 215 22.82 30.85 -28.45
CA PRO A 215 22.33 31.77 -27.41
C PRO A 215 21.05 31.26 -26.73
N PHE A 216 21.06 31.21 -25.39
CA PHE A 216 19.93 30.82 -24.54
C PHE A 216 19.38 29.38 -24.71
N GLN A 217 20.00 28.54 -25.55
CA GLN A 217 19.58 27.16 -25.76
C GLN A 217 20.40 26.16 -24.90
N PHE A 218 19.72 25.25 -24.21
CA PHE A 218 20.31 24.20 -23.38
C PHE A 218 19.71 22.82 -23.70
N ASP A 219 20.54 21.79 -23.62
CA ASP A 219 20.13 20.39 -23.64
C ASP A 219 20.06 19.86 -22.20
N ILE A 220 18.89 19.41 -21.74
CA ILE A 220 18.71 18.76 -20.44
C ILE A 220 18.68 17.25 -20.63
N THR A 221 19.60 16.54 -19.96
CA THR A 221 19.70 15.08 -20.02
C THR A 221 19.33 14.46 -18.68
N GLY A 222 18.37 13.54 -18.70
CA GLY A 222 17.97 12.76 -17.52
C GLY A 222 18.82 11.50 -17.32
N PRO A 223 18.62 10.78 -16.20
CA PRO A 223 19.51 9.69 -15.78
C PRO A 223 19.51 8.46 -16.71
N ARG A 224 18.53 8.34 -17.60
CA ARG A 224 18.44 7.25 -18.60
C ARG A 224 18.84 7.72 -20.01
N GLY A 225 19.43 8.92 -20.13
CA GLY A 225 19.87 9.51 -21.40
C GLY A 225 18.77 10.22 -22.21
N GLN A 226 17.55 10.32 -21.67
CA GLN A 226 16.48 11.11 -22.29
C GLN A 226 16.84 12.59 -22.33
N MET A 227 16.50 13.28 -23.43
CA MET A 227 16.86 14.68 -23.63
C MET A 227 15.62 15.57 -23.84
N VAL A 228 15.70 16.80 -23.32
CA VAL A 228 14.73 17.89 -23.57
C VAL A 228 15.52 19.15 -23.92
N VAL A 229 15.08 19.88 -24.94
CA VAL A 229 15.66 21.17 -25.31
C VAL A 229 14.90 22.29 -24.60
N VAL A 230 15.65 23.21 -24.00
CA VAL A 230 15.15 24.47 -23.42
C VAL A 230 15.71 25.61 -24.24
N ASP A 231 14.87 26.58 -24.59
CA ASP A 231 15.25 27.74 -25.38
C ASP A 231 14.44 28.98 -24.99
N GLU A 232 14.92 30.17 -25.33
CA GLU A 232 14.12 31.40 -25.23
C GLU A 232 13.48 31.72 -26.59
N PRO A 233 12.30 32.36 -26.62
CA PRO A 233 11.75 32.86 -27.86
C PRO A 233 12.58 34.04 -28.42
N PRO A 234 12.39 34.41 -29.70
CA PRO A 234 12.95 35.61 -30.28
C PRO A 234 12.58 36.86 -29.47
N PRO A 235 13.48 37.85 -29.34
CA PRO A 235 14.75 37.97 -30.06
C PRO A 235 15.96 37.32 -29.37
N ARG A 236 15.77 36.62 -28.24
CA ARG A 236 16.89 36.09 -27.44
C ARG A 236 17.36 34.72 -27.91
N GLY A 237 16.43 33.80 -28.11
CA GLY A 237 16.71 32.45 -28.61
C GLY A 237 16.05 32.18 -29.95
N LEU A 238 15.95 30.89 -30.29
CA LEU A 238 15.51 30.42 -31.61
C LEU A 238 14.13 29.76 -31.58
N ASP A 239 13.41 29.80 -30.46
CA ASP A 239 12.10 29.17 -30.25
C ASP A 239 12.11 27.65 -30.48
N ARG A 240 13.23 26.97 -30.19
CA ARG A 240 13.39 25.52 -30.46
C ARG A 240 12.92 24.63 -29.31
N GLY A 241 12.57 25.21 -28.18
CA GLY A 241 12.13 24.53 -26.98
C GLY A 241 11.37 25.49 -26.08
N MET A 242 10.71 24.94 -25.06
CA MET A 242 10.02 25.75 -24.05
C MET A 242 11.05 26.57 -23.27
N LYS A 243 10.67 27.79 -22.87
CA LYS A 243 11.49 28.55 -21.91
C LYS A 243 11.41 27.91 -20.52
N PRO A 244 12.36 28.19 -19.61
CA PRO A 244 12.39 27.53 -18.31
C PRO A 244 11.09 27.64 -17.51
N SER A 245 10.39 28.78 -17.55
CA SER A 245 9.12 28.94 -16.83
C SER A 245 7.95 28.17 -17.46
N GLU A 246 7.93 28.02 -18.78
CA GLU A 246 6.96 27.15 -19.48
C GLU A 246 7.23 25.68 -19.19
N MET A 247 8.51 25.29 -19.15
CA MET A 247 8.91 23.94 -18.78
C MET A 247 8.47 23.59 -17.35
N LEU A 248 8.50 24.56 -16.41
CA LEU A 248 7.97 24.37 -15.06
C LEU A 248 6.45 24.12 -15.06
N LEU A 249 5.68 24.88 -15.84
CA LEU A 249 4.24 24.65 -16.03
C LEU A 249 3.97 23.28 -16.66
N GLY A 250 4.73 22.89 -17.69
CA GLY A 250 4.66 21.56 -18.29
C GLY A 250 4.98 20.43 -17.30
N ALA A 251 5.97 20.64 -16.42
CA ALA A 251 6.35 19.67 -15.40
C ALA A 251 5.23 19.44 -14.37
N VAL A 252 4.61 20.51 -13.83
CA VAL A 252 3.49 20.37 -12.88
C VAL A 252 2.26 19.76 -13.56
N ALA A 253 1.98 20.14 -14.80
CA ALA A 253 0.84 19.62 -15.56
C ALA A 253 0.98 18.11 -15.79
N THR A 254 2.13 17.67 -16.31
CA THR A 254 2.38 16.26 -16.64
C THR A 254 2.51 15.40 -15.38
N CYS A 255 3.12 15.91 -14.32
CA CYS A 255 3.23 15.20 -13.05
C CYS A 255 1.85 14.92 -12.43
N SER A 256 0.94 15.89 -12.50
CA SER A 256 -0.45 15.74 -12.04
C SER A 256 -1.24 14.83 -12.98
N ALA A 257 -1.09 14.98 -14.30
CA ALA A 257 -1.78 14.17 -15.30
C ALA A 257 -1.46 12.66 -15.20
N ILE A 258 -0.18 12.29 -15.00
CA ILE A 258 0.22 10.88 -14.83
C ILE A 258 -0.51 10.26 -13.63
N SER A 259 -0.56 10.97 -12.51
CA SER A 259 -1.27 10.53 -11.31
C SER A 259 -2.78 10.43 -11.55
N ALA A 260 -3.37 11.42 -12.22
CA ALA A 260 -4.79 11.44 -12.56
C ALA A 260 -5.19 10.24 -13.43
N VAL A 261 -4.45 9.94 -14.50
CA VAL A 261 -4.71 8.76 -15.36
C VAL A 261 -4.70 7.47 -14.54
N SER A 262 -3.69 7.29 -13.68
CA SER A 262 -3.59 6.10 -12.84
C SER A 262 -4.77 5.96 -11.87
N LEU A 263 -5.19 7.05 -11.24
CA LEU A 263 -6.31 7.06 -10.30
C LEU A 263 -7.65 6.81 -10.99
N LEU A 264 -7.90 7.47 -12.14
CA LEU A 264 -9.11 7.28 -12.93
C LEU A 264 -9.28 5.81 -13.36
N GLN A 265 -8.19 5.18 -13.82
CA GLN A 265 -8.19 3.76 -14.19
C GLN A 265 -8.45 2.84 -12.99
N LYS A 266 -7.79 3.08 -11.85
CA LYS A 266 -8.02 2.31 -10.61
C LYS A 266 -9.44 2.44 -10.09
N MET A 267 -10.04 3.62 -10.24
CA MET A 267 -11.43 3.91 -9.91
C MET A 267 -12.42 3.45 -11.00
N ARG A 268 -11.95 2.68 -12.00
CA ARG A 268 -12.76 2.10 -13.09
C ARG A 268 -13.53 3.14 -13.91
N GLN A 269 -12.99 4.36 -14.05
CA GLN A 269 -13.53 5.37 -14.94
C GLN A 269 -13.15 5.04 -16.39
N PRO A 270 -14.06 5.20 -17.38
CA PRO A 270 -13.85 4.77 -18.76
C PRO A 270 -12.96 5.72 -19.58
N VAL A 271 -11.84 6.17 -19.01
CA VAL A 271 -10.93 7.13 -19.64
C VAL A 271 -10.20 6.53 -20.85
N ARG A 272 -10.22 7.24 -21.97
CA ARG A 272 -9.48 6.94 -23.21
C ARG A 272 -8.39 7.97 -23.51
N SER A 273 -8.64 9.22 -23.14
CA SER A 273 -7.74 10.34 -23.39
C SER A 273 -7.79 11.33 -22.23
N LEU A 274 -6.69 12.04 -22.04
CA LEU A 274 -6.60 13.13 -21.07
C LEU A 274 -5.71 14.22 -21.65
N PHE A 275 -6.23 15.45 -21.65
CA PHE A 275 -5.49 16.66 -21.93
C PHE A 275 -5.46 17.53 -20.67
N ILE A 276 -4.41 18.32 -20.51
CA ILE A 276 -4.28 19.24 -19.39
C ILE A 276 -3.71 20.57 -19.89
N ARG A 277 -4.37 21.66 -19.52
CA ARG A 277 -3.87 23.03 -19.72
C ARG A 277 -3.35 23.54 -18.38
N ALA A 278 -2.17 24.13 -18.37
CA ALA A 278 -1.60 24.77 -17.19
C ALA A 278 -1.36 26.25 -17.50
N GLU A 279 -1.89 27.11 -16.65
CA GLU A 279 -1.72 28.56 -16.74
C GLU A 279 -1.17 29.08 -15.43
N GLY A 280 -0.19 29.98 -15.48
CA GLY A 280 0.45 30.53 -14.30
C GLY A 280 0.54 32.04 -14.33
N THR A 281 0.29 32.67 -13.18
CA THR A 281 0.50 34.11 -12.96
C THR A 281 1.83 34.31 -12.25
N GLN A 282 2.68 35.20 -12.78
CA GLN A 282 3.95 35.57 -12.16
C GLN A 282 3.85 36.97 -11.54
N GLN A 283 4.50 37.16 -10.40
CA GLN A 283 4.66 38.50 -9.83
C GLN A 283 5.41 39.43 -10.81
N PRO A 284 5.15 40.74 -10.80
CA PRO A 284 5.74 41.67 -11.78
C PRO A 284 7.24 41.88 -11.58
N ASP A 285 7.70 41.89 -10.33
CA ASP A 285 9.06 42.22 -9.96
C ASP A 285 9.95 40.98 -9.82
N TRP A 286 11.25 41.16 -10.08
CA TRP A 286 12.23 40.09 -9.92
C TRP A 286 12.20 39.51 -8.49
N PRO A 287 12.19 38.17 -8.34
CA PRO A 287 12.52 37.17 -9.36
C PRO A 287 11.38 36.67 -10.27
N ARG A 288 10.21 37.32 -10.32
CA ARG A 288 9.03 36.92 -11.13
C ARG A 288 8.57 35.48 -10.84
N ALA A 289 8.53 35.10 -9.57
CA ALA A 289 7.99 33.82 -9.13
C ALA A 289 6.51 33.66 -9.51
N PHE A 290 6.07 32.42 -9.73
CA PHE A 290 4.64 32.11 -9.87
C PHE A 290 3.93 32.33 -8.53
N THR A 291 2.80 33.04 -8.56
CA THR A 291 1.91 33.22 -7.39
C THR A 291 0.75 32.24 -7.44
N ASP A 292 0.23 31.99 -8.63
CA ASP A 292 -0.93 31.12 -8.86
C ASP A 292 -0.70 30.27 -10.12
N ILE A 293 -1.03 28.99 -10.05
CA ILE A 293 -1.08 28.07 -11.19
C ILE A 293 -2.44 27.38 -11.21
N HIS A 294 -3.13 27.47 -12.34
CA HIS A 294 -4.39 26.79 -12.59
C HIS A 294 -4.20 25.63 -13.58
N LEU A 295 -4.70 24.45 -13.21
CA LEU A 295 -4.68 23.25 -14.04
C LEU A 295 -6.09 22.89 -14.51
N GLN A 296 -6.34 22.92 -15.81
CA GLN A 296 -7.61 22.47 -16.39
C GLN A 296 -7.45 21.12 -17.08
N PHE A 297 -8.08 20.09 -16.52
CA PHE A 297 -8.12 18.75 -17.09
C PHE A 297 -9.28 18.61 -18.08
N VAL A 298 -9.04 17.96 -19.21
CA VAL A 298 -10.07 17.57 -20.18
C VAL A 298 -9.97 16.06 -20.38
N ILE A 299 -11.00 15.34 -19.97
CA ILE A 299 -11.03 13.88 -19.90
C ILE A 299 -12.00 13.37 -20.97
N GLY A 300 -11.52 12.48 -21.85
CA GLY A 300 -12.33 11.84 -22.89
C GLY A 300 -12.50 10.34 -22.66
N GLY A 301 -13.67 9.80 -23.03
CA GLY A 301 -13.97 8.37 -22.91
C GLY A 301 -15.38 7.96 -23.38
N ASP A 302 -15.56 6.66 -23.64
CA ASP A 302 -16.74 6.12 -24.34
C ASP A 302 -17.90 5.74 -23.41
N GLY A 303 -17.77 5.95 -22.10
CA GLY A 303 -18.72 5.47 -21.09
C GLY A 303 -19.15 6.53 -20.08
N PRO A 304 -20.18 6.23 -19.26
CA PRO A 304 -20.60 7.15 -18.20
C PRO A 304 -19.47 7.32 -17.18
N PHE A 305 -19.17 8.57 -16.86
CA PHE A 305 -18.23 8.91 -15.80
C PHE A 305 -18.96 9.17 -14.49
N ASP A 306 -18.42 8.64 -13.40
CA ASP A 306 -18.83 9.04 -12.06
C ASP A 306 -18.11 10.35 -11.70
N GLN A 307 -18.85 11.46 -11.76
CA GLN A 307 -18.34 12.80 -11.49
C GLN A 307 -17.67 12.92 -10.11
N THR A 308 -18.16 12.19 -9.11
CA THR A 308 -17.62 12.23 -7.75
C THR A 308 -16.25 11.54 -7.69
N LEU A 309 -16.14 10.38 -8.34
CA LEU A 309 -14.87 9.65 -8.43
C LEU A 309 -13.85 10.38 -9.30
N VAL A 310 -14.29 10.99 -10.41
CA VAL A 310 -13.42 11.82 -11.25
C VAL A 310 -12.89 13.01 -10.45
N LYS A 311 -13.76 13.76 -9.76
CA LYS A 311 -13.32 14.86 -8.90
C LYS A 311 -12.31 14.41 -7.86
N LYS A 312 -12.61 13.31 -7.15
CA LYS A 312 -11.71 12.73 -6.14
C LYS A 312 -10.35 12.35 -6.74
N ALA A 313 -10.33 11.78 -7.94
CA ALA A 313 -9.09 11.43 -8.63
C ALA A 313 -8.25 12.67 -8.96
N ILE A 314 -8.87 13.73 -9.49
CA ILE A 314 -8.19 14.98 -9.84
C ILE A 314 -7.68 15.70 -8.58
N ASP A 315 -8.51 15.83 -7.55
CA ASP A 315 -8.11 16.45 -6.27
C ASP A 315 -6.88 15.74 -5.69
N LEU A 316 -6.90 14.40 -5.65
CA LEU A 316 -5.79 13.59 -5.15
C LEU A 316 -4.53 13.72 -6.03
N ALA A 317 -4.70 13.76 -7.35
CA ALA A 317 -3.60 13.88 -8.29
C ALA A 317 -2.84 15.20 -8.11
N THR A 318 -3.56 16.31 -7.90
CA THR A 318 -2.96 17.64 -7.75
C THR A 318 -2.39 17.85 -6.34
N THR A 319 -3.12 17.46 -5.29
CA THR A 319 -2.78 17.85 -3.90
C THR A 319 -1.96 16.82 -3.13
N ARG A 320 -2.03 15.53 -3.48
CA ARG A 320 -1.44 14.45 -2.66
C ARG A 320 -0.36 13.65 -3.37
N TYR A 321 -0.49 13.45 -4.67
CA TYR A 321 0.37 12.52 -5.42
C TYR A 321 1.33 13.19 -6.41
N CYS A 322 1.25 14.50 -6.61
CA CYS A 322 2.14 15.27 -7.49
C CYS A 322 3.33 15.87 -6.69
N PRO A 323 4.54 15.27 -6.74
CA PRO A 323 5.71 15.83 -6.07
C PRO A 323 6.11 17.22 -6.58
N VAL A 324 5.86 17.53 -7.86
CA VAL A 324 6.15 18.86 -8.43
C VAL A 324 5.24 19.93 -7.82
N SER A 325 3.94 19.67 -7.76
CA SER A 325 2.96 20.56 -7.12
C SER A 325 3.33 20.81 -5.66
N ALA A 326 3.57 19.74 -4.90
CA ALA A 326 3.95 19.84 -3.50
C ALA A 326 5.25 20.65 -3.30
N THR A 327 6.24 20.49 -4.18
CA THR A 327 7.50 21.25 -4.09
C THR A 327 7.28 22.74 -4.33
N ILE A 328 6.44 23.09 -5.31
CA ILE A 328 6.14 24.49 -5.67
C ILE A 328 5.32 25.17 -4.55
N GLU A 329 4.33 24.49 -3.99
CA GLU A 329 3.51 24.99 -2.87
C GLU A 329 4.34 25.22 -1.60
N LEU A 330 5.34 24.37 -1.34
CA LEU A 330 6.24 24.49 -0.18
C LEU A 330 7.35 25.54 -0.33
N GLY A 331 7.49 26.16 -1.52
CA GLY A 331 8.51 27.17 -1.79
C GLY A 331 8.37 28.44 -0.93
N GLN A 332 9.44 29.21 -0.77
CA GLN A 332 9.39 30.48 -0.04
C GLN A 332 8.38 31.44 -0.68
N GLY A 333 7.35 31.80 0.09
CA GLY A 333 6.23 32.64 -0.37
C GLY A 333 4.96 31.86 -0.75
N GLY A 334 5.08 30.56 -1.04
CA GLY A 334 3.99 29.68 -1.48
C GLY A 334 3.42 30.07 -2.84
N CYS A 335 3.25 29.10 -3.75
CA CYS A 335 2.46 29.30 -4.96
C CYS A 335 1.15 28.54 -4.82
N ARG A 336 0.02 29.19 -5.05
CA ARG A 336 -1.30 28.54 -5.02
C ARG A 336 -1.47 27.69 -6.27
N ILE A 337 -1.75 26.41 -6.10
CA ILE A 337 -2.08 25.52 -7.22
C ILE A 337 -3.52 25.06 -7.05
N ASP A 338 -4.34 25.27 -8.08
CA ASP A 338 -5.72 24.79 -8.12
C ASP A 338 -6.03 24.11 -9.45
N ALA A 339 -7.07 23.27 -9.46
CA ALA A 339 -7.40 22.44 -10.61
C ALA A 339 -8.92 22.37 -10.86
N GLY A 340 -9.29 22.42 -12.14
CA GLY A 340 -10.63 22.15 -12.66
C GLY A 340 -10.63 21.00 -13.66
N PHE A 341 -11.80 20.45 -13.98
CA PHE A 341 -11.92 19.42 -15.01
C PHE A 341 -13.20 19.52 -15.84
N THR A 342 -13.12 19.04 -17.07
CA THR A 342 -14.24 18.89 -18.01
C THR A 342 -14.22 17.48 -18.59
N ILE A 343 -15.38 16.86 -18.76
CA ILE A 343 -15.53 15.55 -19.41
C ILE A 343 -16.17 15.76 -20.77
N VAL A 344 -15.59 15.17 -21.82
CA VAL A 344 -16.05 15.30 -23.20
C VAL A 344 -16.21 13.94 -23.85
N GLN A 345 -17.15 13.81 -24.79
CA GLN A 345 -17.30 12.60 -25.62
C GLN A 345 -16.26 12.59 -26.75
N ASP A 346 -16.06 13.74 -27.41
CA ASP A 346 -15.06 13.95 -28.45
C ASP A 346 -13.99 14.94 -27.98
N MET A 347 -12.71 14.60 -28.21
CA MET A 347 -11.61 15.48 -27.84
C MET A 347 -11.55 16.71 -28.75
N PRO A 348 -11.39 17.93 -28.20
CA PRO A 348 -11.12 19.10 -29.03
C PRO A 348 -9.79 18.92 -29.77
N THR A 349 -9.77 19.26 -31.06
CA THR A 349 -8.61 19.12 -31.95
C THR A 349 -7.62 20.26 -31.74
N GLY A 350 -6.79 20.19 -30.70
CA GLY A 350 -5.70 21.15 -30.47
C GLY A 350 -6.16 22.56 -30.05
N PRO A 351 -5.24 23.43 -29.60
CA PRO A 351 -5.61 24.73 -29.02
C PRO A 351 -5.95 25.78 -30.10
N GLU A 352 -7.03 26.52 -29.89
CA GLU A 352 -7.21 27.89 -30.43
C GLU A 352 -6.26 28.89 -29.78
#